data_AF-A0A975ID28-F1
#
_entry.id   AF-A0A975ID28-F1
#
_cell.length_a   1.000
_cell.length_b   1.000
_cell.length_c   1.000
_cell.angle_alpha   90.00
_cell.angle_beta   90.00
_cell.angle_gamma   90.00
#
_symmetry.space_group_name_H-M   'P 1'
#
loop_
_entity.id
_entity.type
_entity.pdbx_description
1 polymer ?
#
loop_
_entity_poly.entity_id
_entity_poly.type
_entity_poly.pdbx_seq_one_letter_code
_entity_poly.pdbx_strand_id
1 'polypeptide(L)'
;MYGVKIYANVFGHIGNGGDVPPYKLILTCDIKNALCKTVTFEEVIVNKNTFEYRSNELFSTTDSEGERYDLPKEFNLDDMEDDAPIYISLKVKFELSDGSIKEEWLGFILYPKFKTQWLNSMFSV
;
A
#
# COMPACT_ATOMS: atom_id res chain seq x y z
N MET A 1 -3.82 -13.28 6.38
CA MET A 1 -3.16 -13.59 7.68
C MET A 1 -4.07 -13.14 8.83
N TYR A 2 -4.21 -13.91 9.93
CA TYR A 2 -5.06 -13.57 11.10
C TYR A 2 -6.52 -13.14 10.80
N GLY A 3 -7.09 -13.60 9.68
CA GLY A 3 -8.42 -13.16 9.24
C GLY A 3 -8.46 -11.77 8.59
N VAL A 4 -7.31 -11.12 8.39
CA VAL A 4 -7.17 -9.82 7.75
C VAL A 4 -6.74 -9.99 6.29
N LYS A 5 -7.37 -9.23 5.39
CA LYS A 5 -6.89 -8.99 4.03
C LYS A 5 -6.41 -7.54 3.93
N ILE A 6 -5.23 -7.33 3.36
CA ILE A 6 -4.65 -6.00 3.13
C ILE A 6 -4.47 -5.84 1.63
N TYR A 7 -4.87 -4.69 1.10
CA TYR A 7 -4.70 -4.34 -0.30
C TYR A 7 -3.90 -3.04 -0.39
N ALA A 8 -2.89 -3.04 -1.26
CA ALA A 8 -2.10 -1.88 -1.60
C ALA A 8 -2.34 -1.54 -3.06
N ASN A 9 -2.87 -0.35 -3.32
CA ASN A 9 -3.19 0.11 -4.67
C ASN A 9 -2.51 1.46 -4.92
N VAL A 10 -1.86 1.61 -6.07
CA VAL A 10 -1.28 2.88 -6.50
C VAL A 10 -2.15 3.46 -7.61
N PHE A 11 -2.65 4.68 -7.39
CA PHE A 11 -3.48 5.42 -8.34
C PHE A 11 -2.75 6.66 -8.82
N GLY A 12 -2.79 6.90 -10.13
CA GLY A 12 -2.17 8.06 -10.76
C GLY A 12 -3.13 8.86 -11.61
N HIS A 13 -2.90 10.17 -11.72
CA HIS A 13 -3.46 10.98 -12.81
C HIS A 13 -2.39 11.13 -13.89
N ILE A 14 -2.57 10.41 -15.01
CA ILE A 14 -1.74 10.60 -16.21
C ILE A 14 -2.15 11.95 -16.83
N GLY A 15 -1.21 12.89 -16.97
CA GLY A 15 -1.36 14.00 -17.92
C GLY A 15 -1.60 15.42 -17.41
N ASN A 16 -1.36 15.77 -16.13
CA ASN A 16 -1.32 17.18 -15.72
C ASN A 16 0.10 17.57 -15.32
N GLY A 17 0.82 18.26 -16.20
CA GLY A 17 2.15 18.84 -15.95
C GLY A 17 2.14 19.96 -14.91
N GLY A 18 1.72 19.66 -13.68
CA GLY A 18 1.55 20.61 -12.58
C GLY A 18 2.03 20.07 -11.23
N ASP A 19 2.11 20.98 -10.26
CA ASP A 19 2.78 20.82 -8.97
C ASP A 19 2.13 19.83 -7.96
N VAL A 20 1.17 19.01 -8.38
CA VAL A 20 0.47 18.06 -7.50
C VAL A 20 1.13 16.68 -7.62
N PRO A 21 1.39 15.97 -6.50
CA PRO A 21 1.91 14.60 -6.57
C PRO A 21 1.01 13.74 -7.46
N PRO A 22 1.55 13.20 -8.57
CA PRO A 22 0.72 12.58 -9.60
C PRO A 22 0.16 11.23 -9.16
N TYR A 23 0.79 10.60 -8.16
CA TYR A 23 0.50 9.24 -7.72
C TYR A 23 0.22 9.16 -6.22
N LYS A 24 -0.65 8.21 -5.86
CA LYS A 24 -1.19 8.01 -4.51
C LYS A 24 -1.18 6.53 -4.19
N LEU A 25 -0.61 6.15 -3.05
CA LEU A 25 -0.76 4.81 -2.49
C LEU A 25 -1.98 4.82 -1.56
N ILE A 26 -2.88 3.87 -1.78
CA ILE A 26 -4.03 3.61 -0.90
C ILE A 26 -3.85 2.24 -0.29
N LEU A 27 -3.76 2.20 1.04
CA LEU A 27 -3.71 0.97 1.83
C LEU A 27 -5.08 0.72 2.45
N THR A 28 -5.74 -0.36 2.06
CA THR A 28 -7.02 -0.79 2.64
C THR A 28 -6.82 -2.08 3.39
N CYS A 29 -7.63 -2.30 4.43
CA CYS A 29 -7.69 -3.59 5.09
C CYS A 29 -9.13 -3.97 5.41
N ASP A 30 -9.40 -5.27 5.31
CA ASP A 30 -10.69 -5.89 5.57
C ASP A 30 -10.48 -7.01 6.58
N ILE A 31 -11.06 -6.84 7.77
CA ILE A 31 -10.97 -7.78 8.88
C ILE A 31 -12.17 -8.73 8.80
N LYS A 32 -11.99 -9.87 8.12
CA LYS A 32 -13.09 -10.81 7.83
C LYS A 32 -13.45 -11.73 8.99
N ASN A 33 -12.65 -11.78 10.06
CA ASN A 33 -12.88 -12.68 11.20
C ASN A 33 -12.49 -12.01 12.51
N ALA A 34 -13.15 -12.42 13.61
CA ALA A 34 -12.92 -11.93 14.96
C ALA A 34 -11.57 -12.36 15.58
N LEU A 35 -10.58 -12.77 14.78
CA LEU A 35 -9.25 -13.13 15.27
C LEU A 35 -8.37 -11.90 15.48
N CYS A 36 -8.54 -10.86 14.66
CA CYS A 36 -7.85 -9.59 14.77
C CYS A 36 -8.86 -8.49 15.10
N LYS A 37 -8.50 -7.59 16.01
CA LYS A 37 -9.31 -6.43 16.42
C LYS A 37 -8.87 -5.16 15.71
N THR A 38 -7.55 -4.98 15.66
CA THR A 38 -6.92 -3.74 15.20
C THR A 38 -5.72 -4.09 14.34
N VAL A 39 -5.60 -3.39 13.21
CA VAL A 39 -4.43 -3.41 12.34
C VAL A 39 -3.79 -2.03 12.42
N THR A 40 -2.50 -1.99 12.73
CA THR A 40 -1.70 -0.76 12.76
C THR A 40 -0.58 -0.85 11.74
N PHE A 41 -0.54 0.10 10.81
CA PHE A 41 0.55 0.31 9.88
C PHE A 41 1.54 1.26 10.53
N GLU A 42 2.77 0.78 10.76
CA GLU A 42 3.83 1.56 11.40
C GLU A 42 4.77 2.20 10.40
N GLU A 43 4.99 1.52 9.28
CA GLU A 43 5.94 1.95 8.28
C GLU A 43 5.50 1.47 6.91
N VAL A 44 5.63 2.37 5.94
CA VAL A 44 5.33 2.14 4.53
C VAL A 44 6.57 2.51 3.73
N ILE A 45 7.13 1.54 3.02
CA ILE A 45 8.26 1.73 2.13
C ILE A 45 7.80 1.40 0.72
N VAL A 46 7.97 2.33 -0.21
CA VAL A 46 7.64 2.15 -1.63
C VAL A 46 8.92 2.33 -2.43
N ASN A 47 9.30 1.28 -3.15
CA ASN A 47 10.50 1.24 -3.96
C ASN A 47 10.13 1.13 -5.44
N LYS A 48 10.76 1.99 -6.24
CA LYS A 48 10.68 1.99 -7.69
C LYS A 48 12.05 2.30 -8.26
N ASN A 49 12.57 1.44 -9.13
CA ASN A 49 13.91 1.59 -9.72
C ASN A 49 14.97 1.82 -8.62
N THR A 50 15.63 2.98 -8.62
CA THR A 50 16.61 3.40 -7.60
C THR A 50 16.04 4.36 -6.56
N PHE A 51 14.74 4.64 -6.59
CA PHE A 51 14.06 5.57 -5.70
C PHE A 51 13.29 4.84 -4.60
N GLU A 52 13.49 5.28 -3.36
CA GLU A 52 12.78 4.81 -2.17
C GLU A 52 11.99 5.97 -1.57
N TYR A 53 10.69 5.74 -1.34
CA TYR A 53 9.85 6.57 -0.48
C TYR A 53 9.56 5.82 0.81
N ARG A 54 9.69 6.50 1.96
CA ARG A 54 9.42 5.94 3.28
C ARG A 54 8.52 6.88 4.08
N SER A 55 7.46 6.34 4.67
CA SER A 55 6.61 7.03 5.63
C SER A 55 6.49 6.20 6.91
N ASN A 56 6.67 6.86 8.05
CA ASN A 56 6.55 6.26 9.39
C ASN A 56 5.28 6.76 10.10
N GLU A 57 4.30 7.24 9.34
CA GLU A 57 3.04 7.72 9.90
C GLU A 57 2.21 6.53 10.36
N LEU A 58 1.93 6.51 11.68
CA LEU A 58 1.17 5.45 12.33
C LEU A 58 -0.31 5.57 11.98
N PHE A 59 -0.83 4.60 11.26
CA PHE A 59 -2.25 4.49 10.96
C PHE A 59 -2.83 3.22 11.61
N SER A 60 -3.89 3.35 12.42
CA SER A 60 -4.56 2.22 13.05
C SER A 60 -6.02 2.16 12.64
N THR A 61 -6.52 0.96 12.39
CA THR A 61 -7.91 0.74 11.99
C THR A 61 -8.45 -0.60 12.47
N THR A 62 -9.75 -0.63 12.72
CA THR A 62 -10.52 -1.82 13.08
C THR A 62 -11.35 -2.39 11.92
N ASP A 63 -11.48 -1.62 10.83
CA ASP A 63 -12.06 -1.94 9.51
C ASP A 63 -12.03 -0.62 8.71
N SER A 64 -11.26 -0.48 7.63
CA SER A 64 -11.07 0.83 6.97
C SER A 64 -11.20 0.78 5.45
N GLU A 65 -11.91 1.78 4.92
CA GLU A 65 -12.02 2.10 3.50
C GLU A 65 -10.71 2.63 2.87
N GLY A 66 -9.66 2.79 3.67
CA GLY A 66 -8.28 2.95 3.23
C GLY A 66 -7.59 4.20 3.79
N GLU A 67 -6.29 4.08 4.05
CA GLU A 67 -5.39 5.19 4.32
C GLU A 67 -4.67 5.62 3.05
N ARG A 68 -4.43 6.92 2.89
CA ARG A 68 -3.91 7.50 1.66
C ARG A 68 -2.59 8.21 1.88
N TYR A 69 -1.57 7.73 1.19
CA TYR A 69 -0.24 8.32 1.15
C TYR A 69 -0.03 8.99 -0.21
N ASP A 70 0.16 10.30 -0.22
CA ASP A 70 0.54 11.03 -1.42
C ASP A 70 2.03 10.73 -1.73
N LEU A 71 2.30 10.13 -2.89
CA LEU A 71 3.65 9.77 -3.28
C LEU A 71 4.37 10.99 -3.86
N PRO A 72 5.68 11.16 -3.61
CA PRO A 72 6.43 12.31 -4.10
C PRO A 72 6.45 12.36 -5.63
N LYS A 73 6.69 13.54 -6.22
CA LYS A 73 6.69 13.74 -7.69
C LYS A 73 7.75 12.90 -8.39
N GLU A 74 8.85 12.63 -7.70
CA GLU A 74 9.94 11.76 -8.10
C GLU A 74 9.46 10.31 -8.33
N PHE A 75 8.34 9.94 -7.70
CA PHE A 75 7.61 8.71 -7.96
C PHE A 75 6.69 8.83 -9.19
N ASN A 76 7.18 9.45 -10.27
CA ASN A 76 6.43 9.59 -11.52
C ASN A 76 6.37 8.25 -12.24
N LEU A 77 5.21 7.63 -12.49
CA LEU A 77 5.14 6.36 -13.22
C LEU A 77 5.19 6.50 -14.75
N ASP A 78 5.11 7.72 -15.31
CA ASP A 78 5.08 7.94 -16.77
C ASP A 78 6.38 7.55 -17.48
N ASP A 79 7.50 7.50 -16.76
CA ASP A 79 8.82 7.12 -17.28
C ASP A 79 9.17 5.64 -17.08
N MET A 80 8.23 4.84 -16.55
CA MET A 80 8.47 3.42 -16.33
C MET A 80 8.38 2.64 -17.63
N GLU A 81 9.34 1.74 -17.84
CA GLU A 81 9.19 0.68 -18.82
C GLU A 81 7.96 -0.16 -18.49
N ASP A 82 7.26 -0.62 -19.54
CA ASP A 82 6.19 -1.59 -19.41
C ASP A 82 6.70 -2.78 -18.55
N ASP A 83 5.92 -3.17 -17.54
CA ASP A 83 6.21 -4.27 -16.59
C ASP A 83 7.33 -4.04 -15.54
N ALA A 84 7.89 -2.84 -15.38
CA ALA A 84 8.83 -2.57 -14.29
C ALA A 84 8.13 -2.65 -12.90
N PRO A 85 8.60 -3.46 -11.95
CA PRO A 85 7.90 -3.67 -10.68
C PRO A 85 8.05 -2.48 -9.71
N ILE A 86 7.00 -2.24 -8.94
CA ILE A 86 7.00 -1.40 -7.75
C ILE A 86 6.92 -2.32 -6.54
N TYR A 87 7.86 -2.20 -5.61
CA TYR A 87 7.86 -2.98 -4.38
C TYR A 87 7.30 -2.14 -3.24
N ILE A 88 6.37 -2.71 -2.47
CA ILE A 88 5.83 -2.06 -1.27
C ILE A 88 6.11 -2.98 -0.09
N SER A 89 6.78 -2.44 0.93
CA SER A 89 7.01 -3.12 2.20
C SER A 89 6.24 -2.39 3.30
N LEU A 90 5.46 -3.13 4.07
CA LEU A 90 4.66 -2.63 5.18
C LEU A 90 5.11 -3.28 6.48
N LYS A 91 5.41 -2.46 7.50
CA LYS A 91 5.53 -2.93 8.88
C LYS A 91 4.17 -2.83 9.54
N VAL A 92 3.58 -3.97 9.90
CA VAL A 92 2.20 -4.04 10.38
C VAL A 92 2.16 -4.72 11.75
N LYS A 93 1.41 -4.12 12.68
CA LYS A 93 1.03 -4.74 13.94
C LYS A 93 -0.42 -5.20 13.89
N PHE A 94 -0.63 -6.43 14.34
CA PHE A 94 -1.95 -7.04 14.51
C PHE A 94 -2.21 -7.20 16.01
N GLU A 95 -3.25 -6.52 16.50
CA GLU A 95 -3.81 -6.79 17.81
C GLU A 95 -4.85 -7.91 17.67
N LEU A 96 -4.57 -9.06 18.28
CA LEU A 96 -5.43 -10.22 18.23
C LEU A 96 -6.49 -10.20 19.33
N SER A 97 -7.56 -10.96 19.16
CA SER A 97 -8.68 -10.96 20.10
C SER A 97 -8.32 -11.45 21.50
N ASP A 98 -7.29 -12.28 21.62
CA ASP A 98 -6.71 -12.74 22.89
C ASP A 98 -5.82 -11.69 23.59
N GLY A 99 -5.67 -10.50 22.98
CA GLY A 99 -4.84 -9.40 23.49
C GLY A 99 -3.37 -9.51 23.12
N SER A 100 -2.96 -10.55 22.40
CA SER A 100 -1.59 -10.66 21.90
C SER A 100 -1.35 -9.70 20.72
N ILE A 101 -0.12 -9.18 20.64
CA ILE A 101 0.33 -8.34 19.53
C ILE A 101 1.30 -9.14 18.68
N LYS A 102 1.07 -9.14 17.37
CA LYS A 102 1.98 -9.73 16.37
C LYS A 102 2.48 -8.64 15.44
N GLU A 103 3.78 -8.58 15.23
CA GLU A 103 4.41 -7.63 14.31
C GLU A 103 4.95 -8.41 13.11
N GLU A 104 4.62 -7.95 11.92
CA GLU A 104 4.97 -8.63 10.67
C GLU A 104 5.42 -7.61 9.61
N TRP A 105 6.29 -8.08 8.72
CA TRP A 105 6.65 -7.36 7.50
C TRP A 105 5.93 -7.99 6.31
N LEU A 106 5.15 -7.18 5.59
CA LEU A 106 4.41 -7.61 4.41
C LEU A 106 5.03 -6.99 3.16
N GLY A 107 5.26 -7.81 2.14
CA GLY A 107 5.78 -7.38 0.84
C GLY A 107 4.74 -7.52 -0.26
N PHE A 108 4.57 -6.48 -1.06
CA PHE A 108 3.73 -6.46 -2.26
C PHE A 108 4.58 -6.09 -3.47
N ILE A 109 4.27 -6.69 -4.62
CA ILE A 109 4.86 -6.34 -5.91
C ILE A 109 3.71 -5.89 -6.81
N LEU A 110 3.76 -4.65 -7.26
CA LEU A 110 2.81 -4.10 -8.22
C LEU A 110 3.48 -3.98 -9.58
N TYR A 111 2.83 -4.53 -10.61
CA TYR A 111 3.25 -4.36 -11.99
C TYR A 111 2.33 -3.34 -12.66
N PRO A 112 2.81 -2.12 -12.95
CA PRO A 112 2.01 -1.11 -13.63
C PRO A 112 1.70 -1.60 -15.06
N LYS A 113 0.44 -1.96 -15.32
CA LYS A 113 -0.03 -2.26 -16.69
C LYS A 113 -0.44 -0.97 -17.37
N PHE A 114 0.50 -0.31 -18.04
CA PHE A 114 0.19 0.87 -18.85
C PHE A 114 -0.48 0.46 -20.16
N LYS A 115 -1.82 0.42 -20.14
CA LYS A 115 -2.72 0.69 -21.28
C LYS A 115 -4.15 0.64 -20.75
N THR A 116 -4.70 1.81 -20.41
CA THR A 116 -6.15 2.03 -20.22
C THR A 116 -6.86 0.92 -19.44
N GLN A 117 -6.69 0.84 -18.12
CA GLN A 117 -7.67 0.33 -17.15
C GLN A 117 -7.01 0.09 -15.79
N TRP A 118 -7.63 0.67 -14.75
CA TRP A 118 -7.62 0.30 -13.33
C TRP A 118 -6.65 -0.83 -12.91
N LEU A 119 -5.57 -0.45 -12.24
CA LEU A 119 -4.67 -1.37 -11.53
C LEU A 119 -5.38 -1.91 -10.28
N ASN A 120 -6.03 -3.06 -10.41
CA ASN A 120 -6.40 -3.88 -9.27
C ASN A 120 -5.37 -4.99 -9.11
N SER A 121 -4.63 -4.99 -8.00
CA SER A 121 -3.86 -6.17 -7.59
C SER A 121 -4.54 -6.78 -6.36
N MET A 122 -4.90 -8.06 -6.46
CA MET A 122 -5.50 -8.82 -5.36
C MET A 122 -4.55 -9.97 -5.05
N PHE A 123 -3.82 -9.87 -3.94
CA PHE A 123 -3.08 -11.01 -3.40
C PHE A 123 -3.76 -11.45 -2.10
N SER A 124 -4.15 -12.73 -2.06
CA SER A 124 -4.65 -13.39 -0.87
C SER A 124 -3.47 -14.04 -0.17
N VAL A 125 -3.21 -13.66 1.07
CA VAL A 125 -2.31 -14.39 1.99
C VAL A 125 -3.14 -15.08 3.06
#